data_AF-A0A2S9X5A2-F1
#
_entry.id   AF-A0A2S9X5A2-F1
#
_cell.length_a   1.000
_cell.length_b   1.000
_cell.length_c   1.000
_cell.angle_alpha   90.00
_cell.angle_beta   90.00
_cell.angle_gamma   90.00
#
_symmetry.space_group_name_H-M   'P 1'
#
loop_
_entity.id
_entity.type
_entity.pdbx_description
1 polymer ?
#
loop_
_entity_poly.entity_id
_entity_poly.type
_entity_poly.pdbx_seq_one_letter_code
_entity_poly.pdbx_strand_id
1 'polypeptide(L)'
;MSRPYNLQDLADELGIALQAIKSGRLTLLEAQKVVAQVLAVRLTQELFPNETPIADKVAAQLLIIQQLERELDLACERGALPGDKLGEIPCLDVALQRALDESVAPLHGSFR
;
A
#
# COMPACT_ATOMS: atom_id res chain seq x y z
N MET A 1 -10.64 23.12 -13.55
CA MET A 1 -9.46 23.53 -12.77
C MET A 1 -8.99 22.31 -12.00
N SER A 2 -7.93 21.64 -12.47
CA SER A 2 -7.38 20.47 -11.79
C SER A 2 -6.67 20.95 -10.53
N ARG A 3 -7.10 20.49 -9.35
CA ARG A 3 -6.35 20.74 -8.11
C ARG A 3 -4.94 20.16 -8.30
N PRO A 4 -3.88 20.86 -7.88
CA PRO A 4 -2.56 20.24 -7.84
C PRO A 4 -2.66 19.07 -6.88
N TYR A 5 -2.44 17.87 -7.43
CA TYR A 5 -2.43 16.64 -6.65
C TYR A 5 -1.19 16.70 -5.78
N ASN A 6 -1.37 16.93 -4.48
CA ASN A 6 -0.27 17.20 -3.56
C ASN A 6 0.14 15.93 -2.81
N LEU A 7 1.35 15.94 -2.26
CA LEU A 7 1.91 14.84 -1.44
C LEU A 7 0.97 14.40 -0.30
N GLN A 8 0.19 15.33 0.25
CA GLN A 8 -0.80 15.05 1.30
C GLN A 8 -1.97 14.21 0.78
N ASP A 9 -2.51 14.55 -0.40
CA ASP A 9 -3.60 13.81 -1.02
C ASP A 9 -3.15 12.37 -1.32
N LEU A 10 -1.92 12.22 -1.82
CA LEU A 10 -1.31 10.90 -2.04
C LEU A 10 -1.13 10.11 -0.73
N ALA A 11 -0.68 10.76 0.34
CA ALA A 11 -0.53 10.12 1.66
C ALA A 11 -1.86 9.62 2.22
N ASP A 12 -2.93 10.40 2.04
CA ASP A 12 -4.27 10.06 2.51
C ASP A 12 -4.86 8.92 1.67
N GLU A 13 -4.72 8.97 0.35
CA GLU A 13 -5.14 7.89 -0.56
C GLU A 13 -4.40 6.57 -0.27
N LEU A 14 -3.08 6.64 -0.06
CA LEU A 14 -2.27 5.50 0.37
C LEU A 14 -2.76 4.94 1.71
N GLY A 15 -3.03 5.82 2.68
CA GLY A 15 -3.57 5.41 3.99
C GLY A 15 -4.90 4.67 3.88
N ILE A 16 -5.82 5.16 3.05
CA ILE A 16 -7.12 4.54 2.81
C ILE A 16 -6.96 3.18 2.11
N ALA A 17 -6.11 3.11 1.07
CA ALA A 17 -5.85 1.87 0.34
C ALA A 17 -5.27 0.79 1.27
N LEU A 18 -4.25 1.14 2.07
CA LEU A 18 -3.62 0.23 3.02
C LEU A 18 -4.60 -0.23 4.10
N GLN A 19 -5.45 0.65 4.63
CA GLN A 19 -6.53 0.30 5.57
C GLN A 19 -7.55 -0.67 4.95
N ALA A 20 -7.97 -0.42 3.71
CA ALA A 20 -8.92 -1.28 3.01
C ALA A 20 -8.36 -2.68 2.80
N ILE A 21 -7.10 -2.78 2.38
CA ILE A 21 -6.36 -4.04 2.24
C ILE A 21 -6.21 -4.72 3.60
N LYS A 22 -5.80 -3.99 4.64
CA LYS A 22 -5.67 -4.49 6.03
C LYS A 22 -6.94 -5.11 6.59
N SER A 23 -8.11 -4.60 6.18
CA SER A 23 -9.39 -5.13 6.66
C SER A 23 -9.61 -6.60 6.26
N GLY A 24 -8.86 -7.11 5.28
CA GLY A 24 -9.02 -8.46 4.75
C GLY A 24 -10.33 -8.69 3.98
N ARG A 25 -11.17 -7.66 3.84
CA ARG A 25 -12.52 -7.75 3.25
C ARG A 25 -12.51 -7.72 1.73
N LEU A 26 -11.48 -7.12 1.13
CA LEU A 26 -11.33 -7.08 -0.32
C LEU A 26 -11.08 -8.48 -0.85
N THR A 27 -11.61 -8.74 -2.05
CA THR A 27 -11.20 -9.89 -2.85
C THR A 27 -9.81 -9.67 -3.42
N LEU A 28 -9.14 -10.75 -3.83
CA LEU A 28 -7.84 -10.71 -4.48
C LEU A 28 -7.82 -9.76 -5.68
N LEU A 29 -8.86 -9.82 -6.53
CA LEU A 29 -8.98 -8.94 -7.70
C LEU A 29 -9.18 -7.47 -7.32
N GLU A 30 -9.98 -7.20 -6.29
CA GLU A 30 -10.19 -5.83 -5.80
C GLU A 30 -8.89 -5.26 -5.21
N ALA A 31 -8.15 -6.07 -4.45
CA ALA A 31 -6.86 -5.69 -3.89
C ALA A 31 -5.83 -5.38 -4.99
N GLN A 32 -5.72 -6.24 -6.01
CA GLN A 32 -4.85 -5.99 -7.17
C GLN A 32 -5.22 -4.70 -7.90
N LYS A 33 -6.52 -4.42 -8.08
CA LYS A 33 -6.98 -3.16 -8.70
C LYS A 33 -6.60 -1.94 -7.88
N VAL A 34 -6.75 -1.99 -6.56
CA VAL A 34 -6.37 -0.89 -5.66
C VAL A 34 -4.86 -0.64 -5.76
N VAL A 35 -4.05 -1.69 -5.65
CA VAL A 35 -2.59 -1.61 -5.78
C VAL A 35 -2.17 -1.04 -7.14
N ALA A 36 -2.74 -1.56 -8.23
CA ALA A 36 -2.45 -1.09 -9.58
C ALA A 36 -2.86 0.38 -9.78
N GLN A 37 -3.99 0.82 -9.21
CA GLN A 37 -4.40 2.23 -9.28
C GLN A 37 -3.42 3.14 -8.57
N VAL A 38 -2.99 2.77 -7.36
CA VAL A 38 -2.01 3.54 -6.59
C VAL A 38 -0.66 3.61 -7.30
N LEU A 39 -0.18 2.50 -7.87
CA LEU A 39 1.07 2.47 -8.63
C LEU A 39 0.97 3.22 -9.98
N ALA A 40 -0.22 3.24 -10.58
CA ALA A 40 -0.50 3.97 -11.81
C ALA A 40 -0.57 5.49 -11.60
N VAL A 41 -0.82 5.97 -10.37
CA VAL A 41 -0.55 7.36 -9.98
C VAL A 41 0.96 7.52 -10.10
N ARG A 42 1.41 7.88 -11.31
CA ARG A 42 2.81 8.13 -11.62
C ARG A 42 3.34 9.08 -10.55
N LEU A 43 4.19 8.54 -9.69
CA LEU A 43 5.18 9.27 -8.91
C LEU A 43 6.06 9.99 -9.92
N THR A 44 5.54 11.06 -10.49
CA THR A 44 6.35 12.02 -11.20
C THR A 44 7.40 12.43 -10.17
N GLN A 45 8.68 12.27 -10.51
CA GLN A 45 9.80 12.62 -9.62
C GLN A 45 9.67 14.07 -9.07
N GLU A 46 8.85 14.90 -9.72
CA GLU A 46 8.41 16.23 -9.29
C GLU A 46 7.59 16.29 -7.99
N LEU A 47 7.04 15.17 -7.48
CA LEU A 47 6.31 15.13 -6.21
C LEU A 47 7.21 15.09 -4.98
N PHE A 48 8.51 14.79 -5.12
CA PHE A 48 9.47 14.74 -4.02
C PHE A 48 10.61 15.75 -4.19
N PRO A 49 10.33 17.06 -4.33
CA PRO A 49 11.40 18.05 -4.52
C PRO A 49 12.18 18.31 -3.21
N ASN A 50 11.65 17.90 -2.05
CA ASN A 50 12.25 18.16 -0.75
C ASN A 50 12.11 16.94 0.19
N GLU A 51 13.20 16.59 0.87
CA GLU A 51 13.28 15.62 1.97
C GLU A 51 12.45 16.14 3.16
N THR A 52 11.14 15.92 3.08
CA THR A 52 10.18 16.28 4.13
C THR A 52 9.70 15.01 4.82
N PRO A 53 9.34 15.05 6.12
CA PRO A 53 8.82 13.87 6.83
C PRO A 53 7.60 13.23 6.15
N ILE A 54 6.81 14.01 5.39
CA ILE A 54 5.69 13.51 4.62
C ILE A 54 6.13 12.77 3.35
N ALA A 55 7.19 13.25 2.69
CA ALA A 55 7.83 12.54 1.58
C ALA A 55 8.36 11.17 2.03
N ASP A 56 9.04 11.10 3.17
CA ASP A 56 9.55 9.83 3.72
C ASP A 56 8.41 8.86 4.05
N LYS A 57 7.33 9.37 4.67
CA LYS A 57 6.13 8.57 4.97
C LYS A 57 5.50 8.01 3.69
N VAL A 58 5.31 8.85 2.67
CA VAL A 58 4.71 8.45 1.40
C VAL A 58 5.62 7.44 0.68
N ALA A 59 6.94 7.66 0.67
CA ALA A 59 7.90 6.72 0.11
C ALA A 59 7.83 5.34 0.80
N ALA A 60 7.77 5.30 2.13
CA ALA A 60 7.60 4.06 2.88
C ALA A 60 6.29 3.34 2.53
N GLN A 61 5.16 4.08 2.48
CA GLN A 61 3.86 3.51 2.11
C GLN A 61 3.83 2.97 0.68
N LEU A 62 4.55 3.61 -0.25
CA LEU A 62 4.67 3.13 -1.63
C LEU A 62 5.49 1.83 -1.73
N LEU A 63 6.57 1.71 -0.95
CA LEU A 63 7.32 0.45 -0.87
C LEU A 63 6.44 -0.69 -0.37
N ILE A 64 5.56 -0.43 0.59
CA ILE A 64 4.59 -1.41 1.09
C ILE A 64 3.58 -1.80 0.01
N ILE A 65 3.06 -0.85 -0.76
CA ILE A 65 2.16 -1.13 -1.89
C ILE A 65 2.87 -2.01 -2.94
N GLN A 66 4.15 -1.74 -3.25
CA GLN A 66 4.93 -2.58 -4.17
C GLN A 66 5.16 -3.99 -3.63
N GLN A 67 5.39 -4.12 -2.32
CA GLN A 67 5.49 -5.45 -1.70
C GLN A 67 4.15 -6.18 -1.75
N LEU A 68 3.03 -5.48 -1.49
CA LEU A 68 1.70 -6.05 -1.58
C LEU A 68 1.38 -6.54 -3.00
N GLU A 69 1.77 -5.79 -4.04
CA GLU A 69 1.64 -6.24 -5.44
C GLU A 69 2.25 -7.63 -5.63
N ARG A 70 3.49 -7.81 -5.18
CA ARG A 70 4.21 -9.09 -5.30
C ARG A 70 3.54 -10.20 -4.50
N GLU A 71 3.07 -9.93 -3.29
CA GLU A 71 2.41 -10.95 -2.46
C GLU A 71 1.05 -11.37 -3.04
N LEU A 72 0.30 -10.43 -3.63
CA LEU A 72 -0.95 -10.73 -4.32
C LEU A 72 -0.71 -11.59 -5.56
N ASP A 73 0.34 -11.31 -6.32
CA ASP A 73 0.75 -12.11 -7.48
C ASP A 73 1.20 -13.51 -7.05
N LEU A 74 2.00 -13.62 -5.98
CA LEU A 74 2.40 -14.90 -5.41
C LEU A 74 1.20 -15.70 -4.88
N ALA A 75 0.19 -15.04 -4.33
CA ALA A 75 -1.04 -15.71 -3.92
C ALA A 75 -1.78 -16.30 -5.12
N CYS A 76 -1.86 -15.57 -6.24
CA CYS A 76 -2.39 -16.10 -7.50
C CYS A 76 -1.61 -17.33 -7.98
N GLU A 77 -0.27 -17.26 -7.98
CA GLU A 77 0.60 -18.39 -8.38
C GLU A 77 0.40 -19.62 -7.47
N ARG A 78 0.08 -19.41 -6.20
CA ARG A 78 -0.22 -20.46 -5.22
C ARG A 78 -1.66 -20.99 -5.30
N GLY A 79 -2.46 -20.49 -6.24
CA GLY A 79 -3.81 -20.98 -6.52
C GLY A 79 -4.95 -20.21 -5.86
N ALA A 80 -4.68 -19.03 -5.29
CA ALA A 80 -5.76 -18.16 -4.83
C ALA A 80 -6.59 -17.67 -6.03
N LEU A 81 -7.91 -17.67 -5.87
CA LEU A 81 -8.82 -17.26 -6.92
C LEU A 81 -9.11 -15.75 -6.83
N PRO A 82 -9.44 -15.11 -7.96
CA PRO A 82 -9.76 -13.67 -7.99
C PRO A 82 -10.88 -13.24 -7.02
N GLY A 83 -11.80 -14.16 -6.68
CA GLY A 83 -12.92 -13.92 -5.76
C GLY A 83 -12.64 -14.26 -4.30
N ASP A 84 -11.48 -14.83 -3.97
CA ASP A 84 -11.11 -15.16 -2.61
C ASP A 84 -10.86 -13.87 -1.83
N LYS A 85 -11.38 -13.80 -0.60
CA LYS A 85 -11.11 -12.65 0.26
C LYS A 85 -9.69 -12.73 0.79
N LEU A 86 -9.03 -11.58 0.90
CA LEU A 86 -7.66 -11.52 1.42
C LEU A 86 -7.52 -12.16 2.81
N GLY A 87 -8.50 -11.95 3.70
CA GLY A 87 -8.50 -12.55 5.04
C GLY A 87 -8.73 -14.06 5.07
N GLU A 88 -9.09 -14.67 3.94
CA GLU A 88 -9.29 -16.11 3.79
C GLU A 88 -8.06 -16.78 3.14
N ILE A 89 -7.09 -15.99 2.65
CA ILE A 89 -5.87 -16.49 2.02
C ILE A 89 -4.74 -16.58 3.07
N PRO A 90 -4.39 -17.79 3.55
CA PRO A 90 -3.51 -17.96 4.72
C PRO A 90 -2.07 -17.46 4.50
N CYS A 91 -1.60 -17.40 3.26
CA CYS A 91 -0.26 -16.89 2.93
C CYS A 91 -0.19 -15.36 2.84
N LEU A 92 -1.32 -14.70 2.56
CA LEU A 92 -1.39 -13.24 2.54
C LEU A 92 -1.47 -12.70 3.96
N ASP A 93 -2.25 -13.28 4.87
CA ASP A 93 -2.46 -12.73 6.22
C ASP A 93 -1.15 -12.36 6.97
N VAL A 94 -0.13 -13.22 6.92
CA VAL A 94 1.16 -12.96 7.60
C VAL A 94 2.00 -11.90 6.88
N ALA A 95 2.05 -11.93 5.55
CA ALA A 95 2.84 -10.97 4.76
C ALA A 95 2.18 -9.58 4.77
N LEU A 96 0.85 -9.55 4.65
CA LEU A 96 0.00 -8.37 4.76
C LEU A 96 0.13 -7.78 6.17
N GLN A 97 -0.01 -8.58 7.23
CA GLN A 97 0.14 -8.10 8.61
C GLN A 97 1.52 -7.50 8.87
N ARG A 98 2.60 -8.15 8.42
CA ARG A 98 3.96 -7.58 8.58
C ARG A 98 4.14 -6.26 7.83
N ALA A 99 3.77 -6.23 6.55
CA ALA A 99 3.89 -5.03 5.72
C ALA A 99 3.04 -3.87 6.27
N LEU A 100 1.89 -4.20 6.87
CA LEU A 100 1.00 -3.22 7.48
C LEU A 100 1.45 -2.78 8.87
N ASP A 101 2.02 -3.66 9.71
CA ASP A 101 2.57 -3.28 11.01
C ASP A 101 3.78 -2.35 10.85
N GLU A 102 4.61 -2.56 9.83
CA GLU A 102 5.69 -1.62 9.47
C GLU A 102 5.14 -0.26 8.99
N SER A 103 3.96 -0.24 8.37
CA SER A 103 3.33 1.00 7.84
C SER A 103 2.62 1.86 8.89
N VAL A 104 2.10 1.23 9.95
CA VAL A 104 1.31 1.88 11.02
C VAL A 104 2.15 2.10 12.27
N ALA A 105 3.36 1.51 12.34
CA ALA A 105 4.31 1.82 13.39
C ALA A 105 4.52 3.35 13.43
N PRO A 106 4.23 4.03 14.56
CA PRO A 106 4.68 5.39 14.71
C PRO A 106 6.20 5.38 14.55
N LEU A 107 6.77 6.41 13.92
CA LEU A 107 8.20 6.66 13.89
C LEU A 107 8.72 6.89 15.33
N HIS A 108 8.75 5.84 16.13
CA HIS A 108 9.38 5.79 17.44
C HIS A 108 10.57 4.86 17.31
N GLY A 109 11.60 5.44 16.70
CA GLY A 109 12.85 4.76 16.49
C GLY A 109 14.01 5.66 16.11
N SER A 110 14.06 6.94 16.54
CA SER A 110 15.35 7.64 16.72
C SER A 110 15.18 9.01 17.39
N PHE A 111 15.12 9.02 18.72
CA PHE A 111 15.80 10.07 19.49
C PHE A 111 16.66 9.32 20.49
N ARG A 112 17.95 9.17 20.16
CA ARG A 112 19.01 8.94 21.13
C ARG A 112 19.54 10.28 21.59
#